data_AF-A0A957NRH4-F1
#
_entry.id   AF-A0A957NRH4-F1
#
_cell.length_a   1.000
_cell.length_b   1.000
_cell.length_c   1.000
_cell.angle_alpha   90.00
_cell.angle_beta   90.00
_cell.angle_gamma   90.00
#
_symmetry.space_group_name_H-M   'P 1'
#
loop_
_entity.id
_entity.type
_entity.pdbx_description
1 polymer ?
#
loop_
_entity_poly.entity_id
_entity_poly.type
_entity_poly.pdbx_seq_one_letter_code
_entity_poly.pdbx_strand_id
1 'polypeptide(L)'
;KPAGLLAQVARMQIYLMIFDGAYTQAEQLTLSAIQWAKEARLATALAALPFQLGYVLTQQGRYDEANQVLQTGFRDVEQLGERHQYLSKLLNMLGALFYELGDLDGAVEWSQRALVASRHEDTYYNAEATCYALLDLATSHIQQGRLADAEAYAKEFTEIQTWIDYGRYRPFNRYQLLQAELALAHGEYDLVLQHTEQAAALAREKNFPKNQCKSLLYAGQALLRLQRPQAAVEPLAQAVAIADQIGHAALRWQTRLRLAESHTMLDRPSIDLYQQASAMVDALAANLQDPHLRSCFLGSTLVTELRANARAALATKSTATSPTSSSPISPLPTAASRPENTVFPAGLTAREVEVLGLVTAGFTNRQIAEQLHLSVGTVNTHLTNILNKIGAQNRTAAAAFAMQHGLVEPNHQ
;
A
#
# COMPACT_ATOMS: atom_id res chain seq x y z
N LYS A 1 27.29 -5.35 -33.77
CA LYS A 1 28.34 -4.84 -32.84
C LYS A 1 28.21 -5.58 -31.51
N PRO A 2 29.31 -5.99 -30.85
CA PRO A 2 29.29 -6.74 -29.58
C PRO A 2 28.41 -6.10 -28.51
N ALA A 3 28.49 -4.77 -28.34
CA ALA A 3 27.66 -4.00 -27.41
C ALA A 3 26.14 -4.21 -27.62
N GLY A 4 25.69 -4.39 -28.86
CA GLY A 4 24.27 -4.58 -29.14
C GLY A 4 23.75 -5.95 -28.68
N LEU A 5 24.55 -7.00 -28.86
CA LEU A 5 24.22 -8.34 -28.39
C LEU A 5 24.25 -8.39 -26.85
N LEU A 6 25.27 -7.77 -26.24
CA LEU A 6 25.38 -7.65 -24.78
C LEU A 6 24.15 -6.97 -24.18
N ALA A 7 23.70 -5.85 -24.75
CA ALA A 7 22.49 -5.16 -24.28
C ALA A 7 21.22 -6.03 -24.37
N GLN A 8 21.05 -6.82 -25.43
CA GLN A 8 19.88 -7.71 -25.57
C GLN A 8 19.90 -8.87 -24.58
N VAL A 9 21.05 -9.54 -24.43
CA VAL A 9 21.22 -10.66 -23.48
C VAL A 9 21.04 -10.15 -22.04
N ALA A 10 21.66 -9.01 -21.72
CA ALA A 10 21.56 -8.41 -20.39
C ALA A 10 20.11 -8.14 -20.00
N ARG A 11 19.25 -7.66 -20.91
CA ARG A 11 17.83 -7.41 -20.61
C ARG A 11 17.08 -8.65 -20.12
N MET A 12 17.35 -9.82 -20.69
CA MET A 12 16.73 -11.07 -20.22
C MET A 12 17.27 -11.48 -18.86
N GLN A 13 18.58 -11.37 -18.66
CA GLN A 13 19.22 -11.69 -17.39
C GLN A 13 18.79 -10.75 -16.26
N ILE A 14 18.62 -9.46 -16.53
CA ILE A 14 18.09 -8.47 -15.57
C ILE A 14 16.69 -8.88 -15.12
N TYR A 15 15.81 -9.30 -16.03
CA TYR A 15 14.49 -9.79 -15.66
C TYR A 15 14.59 -10.98 -14.69
N LEU A 16 15.43 -11.98 -14.99
CA LEU A 16 15.63 -13.12 -14.10
C LEU A 16 16.18 -12.70 -12.72
N MET A 17 17.16 -11.80 -12.68
CA MET A 17 17.71 -11.28 -11.42
C MET A 17 16.65 -10.54 -10.58
N ILE A 18 15.82 -9.71 -11.22
CA ILE A 18 14.68 -9.07 -10.56
C ILE A 18 13.77 -10.12 -9.92
N PHE A 19 13.55 -11.22 -10.62
CA PHE A 19 12.66 -12.28 -10.19
C PHE A 19 13.22 -13.10 -9.04
N ASP A 20 14.53 -13.35 -9.04
CA ASP A 20 15.24 -14.02 -7.95
C ASP A 20 15.47 -13.11 -6.72
N GLY A 21 15.03 -11.84 -6.78
CA GLY A 21 15.25 -10.86 -5.71
C GLY A 21 16.68 -10.32 -5.65
N ALA A 22 17.49 -10.54 -6.69
CA ALA A 22 18.88 -10.07 -6.79
C ALA A 22 18.96 -8.60 -7.26
N TYR A 23 18.27 -7.69 -6.55
CA TYR A 23 18.06 -6.31 -6.99
C TYR A 23 19.38 -5.54 -7.20
N THR A 24 20.37 -5.68 -6.31
CA THR A 24 21.67 -5.01 -6.45
C THR A 24 22.43 -5.44 -7.70
N GLN A 25 22.40 -6.75 -8.02
CA GLN A 25 23.05 -7.27 -9.23
C GLN A 25 22.28 -6.84 -10.48
N ALA A 26 20.94 -6.86 -10.41
CA ALA A 26 20.08 -6.37 -11.48
C ALA A 26 20.34 -4.89 -11.79
N GLU A 27 20.52 -4.05 -10.77
CA GLU A 27 20.85 -2.63 -10.92
C GLU A 27 22.17 -2.43 -11.69
N GLN A 28 23.24 -3.07 -11.22
CA GLN A 28 24.58 -2.97 -11.83
C GLN A 28 24.56 -3.40 -13.29
N LEU A 29 23.88 -4.51 -13.59
CA LEU A 29 23.74 -5.02 -14.94
C LEU A 29 22.85 -4.09 -15.79
N THR A 30 21.80 -3.50 -15.23
CA THR A 30 20.93 -2.54 -15.93
C THR A 30 21.69 -1.28 -16.32
N LEU A 31 22.49 -0.72 -15.41
CA LEU A 31 23.33 0.45 -15.68
C LEU A 31 24.36 0.16 -16.79
N SER A 32 24.98 -1.03 -16.76
CA SER A 32 25.90 -1.49 -17.81
C SER A 32 25.19 -1.66 -19.16
N ALA A 33 24.00 -2.27 -19.15
CA ALA A 33 23.19 -2.48 -20.34
C ALA A 33 22.71 -1.16 -20.97
N ILE A 34 22.44 -0.13 -20.16
CA ILE A 34 22.14 1.22 -20.67
C ILE A 34 23.33 1.79 -21.44
N GLN A 35 24.56 1.64 -20.93
CA GLN A 35 25.76 2.12 -21.64
C GLN A 35 25.96 1.38 -22.96
N TRP A 36 25.88 0.03 -22.95
CA TRP A 36 25.99 -0.76 -24.17
C TRP A 36 24.90 -0.43 -25.20
N ALA A 37 23.66 -0.18 -24.74
CA ALA A 37 22.56 0.22 -25.61
C ALA A 37 22.81 1.61 -26.25
N LYS A 38 23.40 2.56 -25.51
CA LYS A 38 23.79 3.88 -26.04
C LYS A 38 24.89 3.74 -27.10
N GLU A 39 25.96 3.00 -26.81
CA GLU A 39 27.07 2.75 -27.74
C GLU A 39 26.61 2.08 -29.04
N ALA A 40 25.70 1.12 -28.91
CA ALA A 40 25.13 0.39 -30.03
C ALA A 40 23.95 1.13 -30.72
N ARG A 41 23.51 2.28 -30.18
CA ARG A 41 22.34 3.04 -30.63
C ARG A 41 21.07 2.18 -30.75
N LEU A 42 20.83 1.33 -29.75
CA LEU A 42 19.68 0.42 -29.72
C LEU A 42 18.44 1.08 -29.12
N ALA A 43 17.63 1.74 -29.95
CA ALA A 43 16.42 2.43 -29.52
C ALA A 43 15.47 1.55 -28.68
N THR A 44 15.21 0.31 -29.12
CA THR A 44 14.33 -0.61 -28.37
C THR A 44 14.86 -0.98 -26.99
N ALA A 45 16.19 -1.07 -26.82
CA ALA A 45 16.79 -1.35 -25.52
C ALA A 45 16.73 -0.11 -24.61
N LEU A 46 17.01 1.08 -25.17
CA LEU A 46 16.91 2.36 -24.45
C LEU A 46 15.49 2.67 -23.98
N ALA A 47 14.47 2.19 -24.71
CA ALA A 47 13.08 2.28 -24.28
C ALA A 47 12.68 1.26 -23.20
N ALA A 48 13.38 0.11 -23.12
CA ALA A 48 13.02 -0.99 -22.21
C ALA A 48 13.72 -0.91 -20.85
N LEU A 49 14.98 -0.50 -20.83
CA LEU A 49 15.83 -0.47 -19.65
C LEU A 49 15.34 0.50 -18.54
N PRO A 50 14.71 1.66 -18.83
CA PRO A 50 14.14 2.52 -17.81
C PRO A 50 13.07 1.81 -16.96
N PHE A 51 12.24 0.96 -17.57
CA PHE A 51 11.27 0.15 -16.84
C PHE A 51 11.96 -0.81 -15.85
N GLN A 52 13.02 -1.49 -16.29
CA GLN A 52 13.74 -2.46 -15.44
C GLN A 52 14.49 -1.76 -14.30
N LEU A 53 15.14 -0.64 -14.59
CA LEU A 53 15.84 0.16 -13.58
C LEU A 53 14.84 0.73 -12.57
N GLY A 54 13.74 1.32 -13.04
CA GLY A 54 12.68 1.81 -12.18
C GLY A 54 12.11 0.73 -11.27
N TYR A 55 11.87 -0.48 -11.79
CA TYR A 55 11.44 -1.62 -10.97
C TYR A 55 12.41 -1.90 -9.82
N VAL A 56 13.70 -2.06 -10.14
CA VAL A 56 14.77 -2.36 -9.19
C VAL A 56 14.89 -1.29 -8.12
N LEU A 57 14.92 -0.01 -8.53
CA LEU A 57 15.01 1.13 -7.62
C LEU A 57 13.80 1.20 -6.68
N THR A 58 12.59 0.92 -7.17
CA THR A 58 11.40 0.83 -6.33
C THR A 58 11.51 -0.29 -5.30
N GLN A 59 12.01 -1.48 -5.69
CA GLN A 59 12.17 -2.59 -4.71
C GLN A 59 13.21 -2.24 -3.63
N GLN A 60 14.25 -1.48 -3.99
CA GLN A 60 15.29 -1.01 -3.06
C GLN A 60 14.85 0.20 -2.21
N GLY A 61 13.66 0.77 -2.45
CA GLY A 61 13.16 1.94 -1.71
C GLY A 61 13.76 3.28 -2.17
N ARG A 62 14.45 3.31 -3.32
CA ARG A 62 15.00 4.53 -3.93
C ARG A 62 13.92 5.18 -4.80
N TYR A 63 12.84 5.60 -4.15
CA TYR A 63 11.58 5.96 -4.81
C TYR A 63 11.68 7.20 -5.70
N ASP A 64 12.42 8.24 -5.30
CA ASP A 64 12.62 9.44 -6.13
C ASP A 64 13.39 9.12 -7.40
N GLU A 65 14.47 8.34 -7.28
CA GLU A 65 15.27 7.91 -8.43
C GLU A 65 14.45 7.03 -9.35
N ALA A 66 13.64 6.12 -8.79
CA ALA A 66 12.70 5.32 -9.55
C ALA A 66 11.69 6.20 -10.31
N ASN A 67 11.09 7.19 -9.64
CA ASN A 67 10.14 8.11 -10.23
C ASN A 67 10.78 8.88 -11.40
N GLN A 68 11.98 9.44 -11.19
CA GLN A 68 12.70 10.19 -12.22
C GLN A 68 13.04 9.33 -13.44
N VAL A 69 13.55 8.10 -13.23
CA VAL A 69 13.89 7.17 -14.30
C VAL A 69 12.65 6.76 -15.08
N LEU A 70 11.55 6.43 -14.38
CA LEU A 70 10.31 5.99 -14.99
C LEU A 70 9.63 7.11 -15.77
N GLN A 71 9.55 8.32 -15.22
CA GLN A 71 8.95 9.47 -15.92
C GLN A 71 9.78 9.90 -17.13
N THR A 72 11.11 9.84 -17.04
CA THR A 72 11.98 10.12 -18.20
C THR A 72 11.80 9.05 -19.27
N GLY A 73 11.82 7.77 -18.89
CA GLY A 73 11.56 6.67 -19.82
C GLY A 73 10.17 6.75 -20.46
N PHE A 74 9.15 7.14 -19.69
CA PHE A 74 7.80 7.38 -20.19
C PHE A 74 7.78 8.48 -21.25
N ARG A 75 8.34 9.65 -20.97
CA ARG A 75 8.41 10.77 -21.95
C ARG A 75 9.17 10.39 -23.21
N ASP A 76 10.29 9.68 -23.07
CA ASP A 76 11.10 9.24 -24.21
C ASP A 76 10.31 8.24 -25.08
N VAL A 77 9.60 7.30 -24.46
CA VAL A 77 8.79 6.29 -25.16
C VAL A 77 7.54 6.90 -25.79
N GLU A 78 6.90 7.87 -25.12
CA GLU A 78 5.74 8.58 -25.64
C GLU A 78 6.06 9.33 -26.94
N GLN A 79 7.25 9.95 -27.02
CA GLN A 79 7.74 10.59 -28.25
C GLN A 79 7.96 9.62 -29.42
N LEU A 80 8.23 8.33 -29.13
CA LEU A 80 8.35 7.29 -30.15
C LEU A 80 6.98 6.80 -30.66
N GLY A 81 5.89 7.25 -30.04
CA GLY A 81 4.51 6.98 -30.43
C GLY A 81 3.75 6.19 -29.36
N GLU A 82 2.45 6.48 -29.24
CA GLU A 82 1.50 5.88 -28.27
C GLU A 82 1.37 4.35 -28.40
N ARG A 83 1.90 3.75 -29.47
CA ARG A 83 1.85 2.31 -29.76
C ARG A 83 3.11 1.56 -29.33
N HIS A 84 4.03 2.22 -28.62
CA HIS A 84 5.29 1.60 -28.26
C HIS A 84 5.12 0.54 -27.16
N GLN A 85 5.61 -0.69 -27.39
CA GLN A 85 5.39 -1.87 -26.52
C GLN A 85 5.83 -1.74 -25.04
N TYR A 86 6.63 -0.74 -24.69
CA TYR A 86 7.08 -0.47 -23.30
C TYR A 86 6.27 0.61 -22.60
N LEU A 87 5.38 1.31 -23.31
CA LEU A 87 4.57 2.38 -22.73
C LEU A 87 3.71 1.85 -21.58
N SER A 88 2.92 0.81 -21.80
CA SER A 88 2.08 0.20 -20.75
C SER A 88 2.91 -0.36 -19.58
N LYS A 89 4.12 -0.88 -19.83
CA LYS A 89 5.01 -1.38 -18.76
C LYS A 89 5.54 -0.25 -17.87
N LEU A 90 5.92 0.89 -18.46
CA LEU A 90 6.36 2.07 -17.72
C LEU A 90 5.21 2.67 -16.91
N LEU A 91 4.02 2.77 -17.50
CA LEU A 91 2.82 3.26 -16.83
C LEU A 91 2.41 2.36 -15.65
N ASN A 92 2.43 1.02 -15.82
CA ASN A 92 2.19 0.08 -14.72
C ASN A 92 3.19 0.28 -13.57
N MET A 93 4.47 0.47 -13.90
CA MET A 93 5.50 0.65 -12.87
C MET A 93 5.36 1.99 -12.13
N LEU A 94 4.90 3.05 -12.81
CA LEU A 94 4.53 4.31 -12.17
C LEU A 94 3.31 4.10 -11.25
N GLY A 95 2.28 3.37 -11.68
CA GLY A 95 1.14 3.02 -10.85
C GLY A 95 1.55 2.26 -9.57
N ALA A 96 2.38 1.22 -9.72
CA ALA A 96 2.91 0.46 -8.60
C ALA A 96 3.78 1.31 -7.65
N LEU A 97 4.58 2.24 -8.17
CA LEU A 97 5.39 3.17 -7.36
C LEU A 97 4.51 4.10 -6.52
N PHE A 98 3.50 4.72 -7.14
CA PHE A 98 2.58 5.62 -6.45
C PHE A 98 1.75 4.88 -5.40
N TYR A 99 1.36 3.63 -5.69
CA TYR A 99 0.73 2.73 -4.72
C TYR A 99 1.62 2.50 -3.49
N GLU A 100 2.90 2.15 -3.69
CA GLU A 100 3.88 1.96 -2.59
C GLU A 100 4.08 3.23 -1.76
N LEU A 101 3.94 4.41 -2.39
CA LEU A 101 4.03 5.72 -1.74
C LEU A 101 2.71 6.16 -1.09
N GLY A 102 1.65 5.36 -1.17
CA GLY A 102 0.35 5.69 -0.58
C GLY A 102 -0.44 6.78 -1.31
N ASP A 103 0.03 7.25 -2.48
CA ASP A 103 -0.76 8.12 -3.36
C ASP A 103 -1.68 7.24 -4.23
N LEU A 104 -2.81 6.85 -3.65
CA LEU A 104 -3.74 5.91 -4.26
C LEU A 104 -4.46 6.50 -5.48
N ASP A 105 -4.67 7.81 -5.52
CA ASP A 105 -5.30 8.47 -6.66
C ASP A 105 -4.34 8.49 -7.85
N GLY A 106 -3.07 8.87 -7.63
CA GLY A 106 -2.04 8.75 -8.64
C GLY A 106 -1.80 7.30 -9.10
N ALA A 107 -1.83 6.34 -8.17
CA ALA A 107 -1.70 4.92 -8.49
C ALA A 107 -2.79 4.43 -9.47
N VAL A 108 -4.04 4.81 -9.22
CA VAL A 108 -5.18 4.50 -10.09
C VAL A 108 -5.03 5.19 -11.44
N GLU A 109 -4.67 6.48 -11.46
CA GLU A 109 -4.50 7.23 -12.71
C GLU A 109 -3.47 6.58 -13.63
N TRP A 110 -2.27 6.29 -13.11
CA TRP A 110 -1.20 5.67 -13.88
C TRP A 110 -1.57 4.25 -14.35
N SER A 111 -2.19 3.45 -13.49
CA SER A 111 -2.59 2.08 -13.83
C SER A 111 -3.73 2.05 -14.86
N GLN A 112 -4.65 3.01 -14.81
CA GLN A 112 -5.71 3.15 -15.81
C GLN A 112 -5.14 3.55 -17.18
N ARG A 113 -4.18 4.47 -17.21
CA ARG A 113 -3.45 4.80 -18.46
C ARG A 113 -2.70 3.58 -19.01
N ALA A 114 -2.12 2.77 -18.13
CA ALA A 114 -1.45 1.55 -18.53
C ALA A 114 -2.42 0.53 -19.14
N LEU A 115 -3.62 0.39 -18.55
CA LEU A 115 -4.69 -0.48 -19.04
C LEU A 115 -5.18 -0.06 -20.43
N VAL A 116 -5.37 1.24 -20.65
CA VAL A 116 -5.75 1.77 -21.97
C VAL A 116 -4.64 1.49 -22.98
N ALA A 117 -3.40 1.82 -22.64
CA ALA A 117 -2.24 1.61 -23.51
C ALA A 117 -2.01 0.12 -23.85
N SER A 118 -2.38 -0.82 -22.97
CA SER A 118 -2.18 -2.26 -23.21
C SER A 118 -3.28 -2.93 -24.04
N ARG A 119 -4.45 -2.29 -24.22
CA ARG A 119 -5.63 -2.84 -24.92
C ARG A 119 -5.75 -2.52 -26.41
N HIS A 120 -4.86 -1.71 -26.97
CA HIS A 120 -4.99 -1.28 -28.37
C HIS A 120 -4.84 -2.42 -29.41
N GLU A 121 -5.66 -2.34 -30.47
CA GLU A 121 -6.14 -3.44 -31.34
C GLU A 121 -5.13 -4.10 -32.31
N ASP A 122 -3.96 -3.51 -32.57
CA ASP A 122 -3.13 -3.90 -33.73
C ASP A 122 -1.90 -4.79 -33.42
N THR A 123 -1.53 -4.93 -32.15
CA THR A 123 -0.44 -5.82 -31.73
C THR A 123 -1.03 -6.86 -30.81
N TYR A 124 -0.70 -8.15 -31.05
CA TYR A 124 -1.00 -9.27 -30.15
C TYR A 124 -1.09 -8.75 -28.73
N TYR A 125 -2.32 -8.70 -28.22
CA TYR A 125 -2.71 -8.12 -26.94
C TYR A 125 -1.56 -8.29 -25.95
N ASN A 126 -1.01 -7.22 -25.39
CA ASN A 126 0.05 -7.33 -24.39
C ASN A 126 -0.57 -7.84 -23.08
N ALA A 127 -0.99 -9.10 -23.11
CA ALA A 127 -1.86 -9.72 -22.13
C ALA A 127 -1.27 -9.67 -20.74
N GLU A 128 0.06 -9.78 -20.65
CA GLU A 128 0.77 -9.60 -19.39
C GLU A 128 0.69 -8.16 -18.86
N ALA A 129 0.90 -7.14 -19.70
CA ALA A 129 0.77 -5.76 -19.25
C ALA A 129 -0.66 -5.42 -18.84
N THR A 130 -1.67 -5.91 -19.58
CA THR A 130 -3.07 -5.76 -19.20
C THR A 130 -3.37 -6.45 -17.88
N CYS A 131 -2.91 -7.69 -17.69
CA CYS A 131 -3.04 -8.39 -16.43
C CYS A 131 -2.46 -7.61 -15.26
N TYR A 132 -1.24 -7.07 -15.39
CA TYR A 132 -0.66 -6.26 -14.32
C TYR A 132 -1.46 -4.98 -14.05
N ALA A 133 -1.90 -4.28 -15.10
CA ALA A 133 -2.73 -3.07 -14.94
C ALA A 133 -4.04 -3.37 -14.18
N LEU A 134 -4.71 -4.48 -14.50
CA LEU A 134 -5.91 -4.93 -13.78
C LEU A 134 -5.64 -5.26 -12.31
N LEU A 135 -4.54 -5.96 -12.03
CA LEU A 135 -4.16 -6.34 -10.67
C LEU A 135 -3.75 -5.11 -9.84
N ASP A 136 -3.05 -4.14 -10.44
CA ASP A 136 -2.61 -2.92 -9.78
C ASP A 136 -3.79 -1.97 -9.50
N LEU A 137 -4.76 -1.88 -10.44
CA LEU A 137 -6.03 -1.19 -10.20
C LEU A 137 -6.81 -1.85 -9.06
N ALA A 138 -6.99 -3.18 -9.11
CA ALA A 138 -7.71 -3.90 -8.06
C ALA A 138 -7.09 -3.69 -6.67
N THR A 139 -5.77 -3.86 -6.54
CA THR A 139 -5.05 -3.62 -5.27
C THR A 139 -5.18 -2.15 -4.81
N SER A 140 -5.15 -1.18 -5.72
CA SER A 140 -5.32 0.24 -5.37
C SER A 140 -6.74 0.54 -4.87
N HIS A 141 -7.76 0.00 -5.53
CA HIS A 141 -9.15 0.14 -5.13
C HIS A 141 -9.46 -0.55 -3.79
N ILE A 142 -8.82 -1.69 -3.48
CA ILE A 142 -8.90 -2.32 -2.15
C ILE A 142 -8.42 -1.34 -1.06
N GLN A 143 -7.28 -0.67 -1.27
CA GLN A 143 -6.76 0.28 -0.29
C GLN A 143 -7.63 1.55 -0.16
N GLN A 144 -8.35 1.94 -1.21
CA GLN A 144 -9.34 3.02 -1.16
C GLN A 144 -10.68 2.57 -0.53
N GLY A 145 -10.84 1.29 -0.18
CA GLY A 145 -12.10 0.72 0.31
C GLY A 145 -13.18 0.55 -0.76
N ARG A 146 -12.82 0.66 -2.05
CA ARG A 146 -13.73 0.50 -3.19
C ARG A 146 -13.75 -0.95 -3.67
N LEU A 147 -14.28 -1.85 -2.84
CA LEU A 147 -14.20 -3.30 -3.06
C LEU A 147 -14.93 -3.76 -4.33
N ALA A 148 -16.08 -3.16 -4.65
CA ALA A 148 -16.83 -3.49 -5.88
C ALA A 148 -16.02 -3.23 -7.16
N ASP A 149 -15.28 -2.12 -7.22
CA ASP A 149 -14.39 -1.82 -8.34
C ASP A 149 -13.24 -2.84 -8.42
N ALA A 150 -12.65 -3.18 -7.26
CA ALA A 150 -11.56 -4.15 -7.20
C ALA A 150 -12.00 -5.54 -7.67
N GLU A 151 -13.20 -5.98 -7.29
CA GLU A 151 -13.81 -7.23 -7.75
C GLU A 151 -14.11 -7.20 -9.26
N ALA A 152 -14.55 -6.06 -9.80
CA ALA A 152 -14.77 -5.92 -11.24
C ALA A 152 -13.48 -6.12 -12.04
N TYR A 153 -12.36 -5.51 -11.61
CA TYR A 153 -11.06 -5.71 -12.23
C TYR A 153 -10.51 -7.15 -12.04
N ALA A 154 -10.74 -7.75 -10.86
CA ALA A 154 -10.37 -9.14 -10.61
C ALA A 154 -11.15 -10.11 -11.52
N LYS A 155 -12.45 -9.85 -11.74
CA LYS A 155 -13.28 -10.62 -12.67
C LYS A 155 -12.75 -10.50 -14.09
N GLU A 156 -12.49 -9.28 -14.56
CA GLU A 156 -11.93 -9.06 -15.90
C GLU A 156 -10.58 -9.76 -16.09
N PHE A 157 -9.73 -9.80 -15.06
CA PHE A 157 -8.50 -10.58 -15.09
C PHE A 157 -8.78 -12.06 -15.38
N THR A 158 -9.77 -12.68 -14.73
CA THR A 158 -10.10 -14.10 -14.96
C THR A 158 -10.60 -14.36 -16.39
N GLU A 159 -11.35 -13.43 -16.96
CA GLU A 159 -11.83 -13.52 -18.34
C GLU A 159 -10.64 -13.54 -19.32
N ILE A 160 -9.65 -12.68 -19.10
CA ILE A 160 -8.44 -12.58 -19.94
C ILE A 160 -7.45 -13.72 -19.67
N GLN A 161 -7.35 -14.20 -18.43
CA GLN A 161 -6.39 -15.24 -18.06
C GLN A 161 -6.62 -16.54 -18.85
N THR A 162 -7.86 -16.86 -19.20
CA THR A 162 -8.19 -18.05 -20.00
C THR A 162 -7.52 -18.06 -21.39
N TRP A 163 -7.11 -16.88 -21.89
CA TRP A 163 -6.46 -16.68 -23.18
C TRP A 163 -4.93 -16.62 -23.09
N ILE A 164 -4.40 -16.50 -21.87
CA ILE A 164 -2.96 -16.51 -21.62
C ILE A 164 -2.58 -17.97 -21.42
N ASP A 165 -1.78 -18.52 -22.32
CA ASP A 165 -1.19 -19.84 -22.15
C ASP A 165 -0.82 -20.08 -20.68
N TYR A 166 -1.15 -21.27 -20.17
CA TYR A 166 -0.93 -21.73 -18.79
C TYR A 166 0.52 -21.51 -18.24
N GLY A 167 1.45 -21.04 -19.07
CA GLY A 167 2.85 -20.74 -18.77
C GLY A 167 3.17 -19.35 -18.17
N ARG A 168 2.24 -18.38 -18.07
CA ARG A 168 2.53 -17.11 -17.35
C ARG A 168 2.18 -17.20 -15.87
N TYR A 169 2.96 -18.01 -15.13
CA TYR A 169 2.79 -18.25 -13.70
C TYR A 169 2.82 -16.99 -12.81
N ARG A 170 3.41 -15.88 -13.27
CA ARG A 170 3.63 -14.68 -12.45
C ARG A 170 2.38 -13.81 -12.27
N PRO A 171 1.68 -13.35 -13.33
CA PRO A 171 0.38 -12.70 -13.15
C PRO A 171 -0.59 -13.57 -12.36
N PHE A 172 -0.59 -14.89 -12.59
CA PHE A 172 -1.45 -15.80 -11.84
C PHE A 172 -1.10 -15.87 -10.35
N ASN A 173 0.18 -15.96 -10.01
CA ASN A 173 0.60 -15.93 -8.60
C ASN A 173 0.27 -14.58 -7.94
N ARG A 174 0.41 -13.46 -8.66
CA ARG A 174 -0.02 -12.14 -8.18
C ARG A 174 -1.54 -12.06 -8.01
N TYR A 175 -2.32 -12.70 -8.88
CA TYR A 175 -3.77 -12.80 -8.76
C TYR A 175 -4.17 -13.60 -7.51
N GLN A 176 -3.52 -14.72 -7.20
CA GLN A 176 -3.76 -15.45 -5.94
C GLN A 176 -3.48 -14.55 -4.71
N LEU A 177 -2.44 -13.72 -4.75
CA LEU A 177 -2.20 -12.71 -3.71
C LEU A 177 -3.30 -11.64 -3.67
N LEU A 178 -3.81 -11.18 -4.82
CA LEU A 178 -4.94 -10.24 -4.88
C LEU A 178 -6.21 -10.85 -4.25
N GLN A 179 -6.49 -12.12 -4.50
CA GLN A 179 -7.63 -12.81 -3.87
C GLN A 179 -7.48 -12.87 -2.34
N ALA A 180 -6.26 -13.08 -1.84
CA ALA A 180 -5.98 -12.96 -0.40
C ALA A 180 -6.19 -11.52 0.11
N GLU A 181 -5.81 -10.50 -0.65
CA GLU A 181 -6.06 -9.08 -0.30
C GLU A 181 -7.57 -8.75 -0.24
N LEU A 182 -8.36 -9.25 -1.20
CA LEU A 182 -9.83 -9.11 -1.22
C LEU A 182 -10.47 -9.82 -0.01
N ALA A 183 -10.09 -11.08 0.24
CA ALA A 183 -10.58 -11.83 1.38
C ALA A 183 -10.21 -11.15 2.72
N LEU A 184 -9.02 -10.55 2.83
CA LEU A 184 -8.63 -9.73 4.00
C LEU A 184 -9.56 -8.53 4.17
N ALA A 185 -9.89 -7.83 3.07
CA ALA A 185 -10.77 -6.67 3.10
C ALA A 185 -12.22 -7.02 3.47
N HIS A 186 -12.70 -8.21 3.09
CA HIS A 186 -14.01 -8.75 3.47
C HIS A 186 -14.05 -9.38 4.86
N GLY A 187 -12.90 -9.59 5.51
CA GLY A 187 -12.80 -10.27 6.80
C GLY A 187 -12.92 -11.80 6.72
N GLU A 188 -12.74 -12.38 5.53
CA GLU A 188 -12.82 -13.81 5.25
C GLU A 188 -11.47 -14.51 5.50
N TYR A 189 -11.01 -14.49 6.76
CA TYR A 189 -9.64 -14.84 7.10
C TYR A 189 -9.24 -16.29 6.79
N ASP A 190 -10.18 -17.24 6.85
CA ASP A 190 -9.89 -18.63 6.44
C ASP A 190 -9.62 -18.72 4.92
N LEU A 191 -10.33 -17.92 4.12
CA LEU A 191 -10.11 -17.84 2.67
C LEU A 191 -8.75 -17.19 2.34
N VAL A 192 -8.30 -16.22 3.16
CA VAL A 192 -6.94 -15.66 3.07
C VAL A 192 -5.90 -16.76 3.22
N LEU A 193 -6.04 -17.65 4.21
CA LEU A 193 -5.11 -18.76 4.43
C LEU A 193 -5.06 -19.71 3.23
N GLN A 194 -6.21 -20.03 2.64
CA GLN A 194 -6.29 -20.86 1.43
C GLN A 194 -5.56 -20.22 0.24
N HIS A 195 -5.85 -18.95 -0.05
CA HIS A 195 -5.23 -18.24 -1.18
C HIS A 195 -3.73 -18.04 -0.99
N THR A 196 -3.29 -17.71 0.22
CA THR A 196 -1.87 -17.51 0.53
C THR A 196 -1.07 -18.81 0.47
N GLU A 197 -1.67 -19.95 0.87
CA GLU A 197 -1.06 -21.27 0.71
C GLU A 197 -0.83 -21.63 -0.76
N GLN A 198 -1.85 -21.45 -1.61
CA GLN A 198 -1.74 -21.66 -3.06
C GLN A 198 -0.66 -20.75 -3.68
N ALA A 199 -0.67 -19.47 -3.32
CA ALA A 199 0.34 -18.51 -3.77
C ALA A 199 1.75 -18.90 -3.31
N ALA A 200 1.90 -19.36 -2.06
CA ALA A 200 3.19 -19.76 -1.52
C ALA A 200 3.73 -21.03 -2.20
N ALA A 201 2.87 -22.00 -2.50
CA ALA A 201 3.25 -23.23 -3.18
C ALA A 201 3.82 -22.93 -4.58
N LEU A 202 3.11 -22.14 -5.38
CA LEU A 202 3.57 -21.74 -6.71
C LEU A 202 4.83 -20.86 -6.64
N ALA A 203 4.90 -19.94 -5.67
CA ALA A 203 6.09 -19.10 -5.48
C ALA A 203 7.33 -19.93 -5.10
N ARG A 204 7.20 -20.97 -4.28
CA ARG A 204 8.32 -21.89 -3.97
C ARG A 204 8.73 -22.71 -5.19
N GLU A 205 7.77 -23.25 -5.94
CA GLU A 205 8.05 -24.05 -7.14
C GLU A 205 8.81 -23.24 -8.21
N LYS A 206 8.44 -21.97 -8.39
CA LYS A 206 9.01 -21.10 -9.44
C LYS A 206 10.09 -20.13 -8.95
N ASN A 207 10.52 -20.24 -7.70
CA ASN A 207 11.49 -19.37 -7.06
C ASN A 207 11.12 -17.87 -7.12
N PHE A 208 9.98 -17.50 -6.55
CA PHE A 208 9.52 -16.10 -6.43
C PHE A 208 9.59 -15.63 -4.97
N PRO A 209 10.78 -15.30 -4.44
CA PRO A 209 10.96 -15.01 -3.01
C PRO A 209 10.11 -13.82 -2.53
N LYS A 210 9.94 -12.79 -3.36
CA LYS A 210 9.04 -11.67 -3.07
C LYS A 210 7.60 -12.14 -2.82
N ASN A 211 7.08 -13.02 -3.67
CA ASN A 211 5.70 -13.49 -3.55
C ASN A 211 5.55 -14.50 -2.41
N GLN A 212 6.57 -15.33 -2.15
CA GLN A 212 6.62 -16.16 -0.95
C GLN A 212 6.56 -15.31 0.32
N CYS A 213 7.32 -14.22 0.39
CA CYS A 213 7.28 -13.26 1.49
C CYS A 213 5.88 -12.64 1.65
N LYS A 214 5.25 -12.20 0.55
CA LYS A 214 3.89 -11.64 0.57
C LYS A 214 2.85 -12.65 1.05
N SER A 215 2.93 -13.91 0.60
CA SER A 215 2.02 -14.97 1.08
C SER A 215 2.12 -15.16 2.59
N LEU A 216 3.35 -15.24 3.13
CA LEU A 216 3.57 -15.39 4.57
C LEU A 216 3.10 -14.16 5.36
N LEU A 217 3.32 -12.96 4.81
CA LEU A 217 2.83 -11.70 5.39
C LEU A 217 1.29 -11.70 5.52
N TYR A 218 0.58 -12.01 4.44
CA TYR A 218 -0.89 -12.04 4.44
C TYR A 218 -1.46 -13.17 5.30
N ALA A 219 -0.83 -14.35 5.31
CA ALA A 219 -1.20 -15.44 6.22
C ALA A 219 -1.04 -15.01 7.68
N GLY A 220 0.08 -14.35 8.02
CA GLY A 220 0.31 -13.80 9.34
C GLY A 220 -0.74 -12.76 9.74
N GLN A 221 -1.12 -11.87 8.82
CA GLN A 221 -2.20 -10.90 9.04
C GLN A 221 -3.54 -11.58 9.35
N ALA A 222 -3.93 -12.59 8.56
CA ALA A 222 -5.15 -13.36 8.81
C ALA A 222 -5.13 -14.04 10.18
N LEU A 223 -4.00 -14.66 10.56
CA LEU A 223 -3.85 -15.30 11.87
C LEU A 223 -3.97 -14.32 13.04
N LEU A 224 -3.43 -13.10 12.90
CA LEU A 224 -3.61 -12.05 13.89
C LEU A 224 -5.08 -11.63 14.02
N ARG A 225 -5.80 -11.48 12.90
CA ARG A 225 -7.23 -11.16 12.90
C ARG A 225 -8.10 -12.27 13.50
N LEU A 226 -7.68 -13.52 13.32
CA LEU A 226 -8.28 -14.71 13.94
C LEU A 226 -7.93 -14.88 15.43
N GLN A 227 -7.23 -13.93 16.06
CA GLN A 227 -6.75 -14.03 17.45
C GLN A 227 -5.86 -15.27 17.69
N ARG A 228 -5.07 -15.66 16.69
CA ARG A 228 -4.09 -16.76 16.76
C ARG A 228 -2.65 -16.23 16.66
N PRO A 229 -2.22 -15.33 17.57
CA PRO A 229 -0.93 -14.66 17.44
C PRO A 229 0.25 -15.63 17.51
N GLN A 230 0.17 -16.71 18.29
CA GLN A 230 1.22 -17.74 18.35
C GLN A 230 1.44 -18.44 17.01
N ALA A 231 0.35 -18.74 16.27
CA ALA A 231 0.45 -19.35 14.95
C ALA A 231 1.04 -18.38 13.91
N ALA A 232 0.90 -17.07 14.12
CA ALA A 232 1.43 -16.04 13.23
C ALA A 232 2.95 -15.85 13.35
N VAL A 233 3.57 -16.21 14.49
CA VAL A 233 5.01 -15.93 14.77
C VAL A 233 5.92 -16.54 13.70
N GLU A 234 5.80 -17.85 13.45
CA GLU A 234 6.71 -18.54 12.55
C GLU A 234 6.58 -18.06 11.09
N PRO A 235 5.38 -17.98 10.49
CA PRO A 235 5.22 -17.42 9.15
C PRO A 235 5.77 -15.99 9.03
N LEU A 236 5.52 -15.13 10.02
CA LEU A 236 5.98 -13.74 10.00
C LEU A 236 7.50 -13.63 10.18
N ALA A 237 8.10 -14.47 11.03
CA ALA A 237 9.56 -14.55 11.17
C ALA A 237 10.23 -15.02 9.87
N GLN A 238 9.65 -16.00 9.19
CA GLN A 238 10.11 -16.43 7.86
C GLN A 238 9.95 -15.29 6.83
N ALA A 239 8.85 -14.54 6.87
CA ALA A 239 8.65 -13.39 6.00
C ALA A 239 9.70 -12.30 6.21
N VAL A 240 10.04 -11.98 7.47
CA VAL A 240 11.13 -11.04 7.82
C VAL A 240 12.46 -11.52 7.24
N ALA A 241 12.80 -12.80 7.41
CA ALA A 241 14.05 -13.36 6.90
C ALA A 241 14.15 -13.26 5.36
N ILE A 242 13.08 -13.61 4.64
CA ILE A 242 13.05 -13.50 3.18
C ILE A 242 13.15 -12.04 2.74
N ALA A 243 12.39 -11.13 3.38
CA ALA A 243 12.41 -9.71 3.05
C ALA A 243 13.81 -9.09 3.24
N ASP A 244 14.53 -9.48 4.30
CA ASP A 244 15.90 -9.06 4.54
C ASP A 244 16.86 -9.66 3.51
N GLN A 245 16.72 -10.95 3.19
CA GLN A 245 17.58 -11.64 2.23
C GLN A 245 17.52 -10.99 0.84
N ILE A 246 16.32 -10.65 0.36
CA ILE A 246 16.16 -10.01 -0.96
C ILE A 246 16.32 -8.48 -0.89
N GLY A 247 16.44 -7.90 0.30
CA GLY A 247 16.59 -6.44 0.47
C GLY A 247 15.39 -5.61 0.00
N HIS A 248 14.16 -6.15 0.04
CA HIS A 248 12.97 -5.43 -0.43
C HIS A 248 12.52 -4.39 0.60
N ALA A 249 12.65 -3.10 0.28
CA ALA A 249 12.46 -1.99 1.21
C ALA A 249 11.11 -2.04 1.95
N ALA A 250 9.99 -2.10 1.22
CA ALA A 250 8.66 -2.08 1.83
C ALA A 250 8.38 -3.32 2.70
N LEU A 251 8.62 -4.52 2.16
CA LEU A 251 8.37 -5.77 2.88
C LEU A 251 9.17 -5.90 4.17
N ARG A 252 10.39 -5.34 4.24
CA ARG A 252 11.23 -5.42 5.44
C ARG A 252 10.60 -4.75 6.66
N TRP A 253 9.95 -3.60 6.51
CA TRP A 253 9.30 -2.93 7.62
C TRP A 253 7.87 -3.45 7.84
N GLN A 254 7.14 -3.82 6.77
CA GLN A 254 5.78 -4.36 6.88
C GLN A 254 5.74 -5.71 7.60
N THR A 255 6.68 -6.60 7.30
CA THR A 255 6.78 -7.91 7.97
C THR A 255 7.14 -7.76 9.45
N ARG A 256 8.04 -6.83 9.78
CA ARG A 256 8.39 -6.49 11.17
C ARG A 256 7.23 -5.88 11.95
N LEU A 257 6.43 -5.01 11.32
CA LEU A 257 5.21 -4.47 11.92
C LEU A 257 4.28 -5.62 12.38
N ARG A 258 3.97 -6.55 11.47
CA ARG A 258 3.08 -7.68 11.79
C ARG A 258 3.70 -8.64 12.81
N LEU A 259 5.00 -8.90 12.74
CA LEU A 259 5.67 -9.72 13.75
C LEU A 259 5.65 -9.04 15.13
N ALA A 260 5.85 -7.72 15.19
CA ALA A 260 5.78 -6.96 16.43
C ALA A 260 4.38 -6.99 17.05
N GLU A 261 3.33 -6.95 16.23
CA GLU A 261 1.93 -7.12 16.69
C GLU A 261 1.70 -8.51 17.27
N SER A 262 2.15 -9.57 16.59
CA SER A 262 2.12 -10.94 17.10
C SER A 262 2.80 -11.05 18.47
N HIS A 263 3.99 -10.47 18.62
CA HIS A 263 4.72 -10.45 19.88
C HIS A 263 3.97 -9.66 20.97
N THR A 264 3.40 -8.51 20.62
CA THR A 264 2.64 -7.67 21.55
C THR A 264 1.41 -8.39 22.09
N MET A 265 0.67 -9.11 21.23
CA MET A 265 -0.48 -9.92 21.64
C MET A 265 -0.11 -11.13 22.53
N LEU A 266 1.17 -11.51 22.54
CA LEU A 266 1.71 -12.61 23.35
C LEU A 266 2.49 -12.13 24.58
N ASP A 267 2.46 -10.83 24.89
CA ASP A 267 3.28 -10.20 25.93
C ASP A 267 4.79 -10.52 25.80
N ARG A 268 5.27 -10.65 24.56
CA ARG A 268 6.69 -10.85 24.23
C ARG A 268 7.38 -9.53 23.90
N PRO A 269 8.72 -9.45 24.01
CA PRO A 269 9.46 -8.29 23.54
C PRO A 269 9.14 -7.98 22.07
N SER A 270 8.60 -6.78 21.83
CA SER A 270 8.19 -6.30 20.50
C SER A 270 8.77 -4.92 20.14
N ILE A 271 9.28 -4.16 21.13
CA ILE A 271 9.76 -2.78 20.94
C ILE A 271 10.88 -2.70 19.90
N ASP A 272 11.85 -3.62 19.94
CA ASP A 272 12.96 -3.62 19.00
C ASP A 272 12.48 -3.83 17.55
N LEU A 273 11.44 -4.63 17.34
CA LEU A 273 10.84 -4.83 16.02
C LEU A 273 10.13 -3.56 15.53
N TYR A 274 9.37 -2.89 16.41
CA TYR A 274 8.76 -1.60 16.09
C TYR A 274 9.81 -0.54 15.78
N GLN A 275 10.88 -0.44 16.57
CA GLN A 275 11.97 0.52 16.35
C GLN A 275 12.68 0.26 15.02
N GLN A 276 12.98 -1.01 14.68
CA GLN A 276 13.55 -1.36 13.38
C GLN A 276 12.64 -0.96 12.22
N ALA A 277 11.34 -1.28 12.30
CA ALA A 277 10.37 -0.92 11.28
C ALA A 277 10.22 0.61 11.14
N SER A 278 10.14 1.35 12.25
CA SER A 278 10.07 2.82 12.25
C SER A 278 11.31 3.44 11.64
N ALA A 279 12.52 2.97 12.00
CA ALA A 279 13.76 3.48 11.43
C ALA A 279 13.83 3.26 9.90
N MET A 280 13.34 2.12 9.40
CA MET A 280 13.24 1.87 7.97
C MET A 280 12.27 2.82 7.28
N VAL A 281 11.08 3.05 7.84
CA VAL A 281 10.10 4.01 7.31
C VAL A 281 10.65 5.44 7.32
N ASP A 282 11.30 5.86 8.39
CA ASP A 282 11.88 7.20 8.50
C ASP A 282 13.03 7.39 7.49
N ALA A 283 13.86 6.37 7.26
CA ALA A 283 14.89 6.40 6.22
C ALA A 283 14.31 6.50 4.81
N LEU A 284 13.22 5.78 4.50
CA LEU A 284 12.52 5.90 3.22
C LEU A 284 11.93 7.30 3.04
N ALA A 285 11.28 7.84 4.07
CA ALA A 285 10.68 9.18 4.04
C ALA A 285 11.75 10.29 3.92
N ALA A 286 12.93 10.11 4.51
CA ALA A 286 14.03 11.06 4.40
C ALA A 286 14.60 11.15 2.97
N ASN A 287 14.53 10.06 2.22
CA ASN A 287 14.97 9.99 0.82
C ASN A 287 13.91 10.44 -0.19
N LEU A 288 12.71 10.81 0.26
CA LEU A 288 11.66 11.40 -0.57
C LEU A 288 11.74 12.93 -0.53
N GLN A 289 12.22 13.52 -1.63
CA GLN A 289 12.36 14.96 -1.85
C GLN A 289 11.02 15.58 -2.21
N ASP A 290 10.15 14.87 -2.93
CA ASP A 290 8.81 15.34 -3.26
C ASP A 290 7.96 15.47 -1.97
N PRO A 291 7.55 16.69 -1.57
CA PRO A 291 6.82 16.90 -0.32
C PRO A 291 5.44 16.23 -0.30
N HIS A 292 4.77 16.14 -1.46
CA HIS A 292 3.47 15.52 -1.60
C HIS A 292 3.59 14.01 -1.43
N LEU A 293 4.48 13.36 -2.19
CA LEU A 293 4.68 11.90 -2.10
C LEU A 293 5.17 11.49 -0.72
N ARG A 294 6.06 12.28 -0.10
CA ARG A 294 6.46 12.05 1.29
C ARG A 294 5.28 12.16 2.26
N SER A 295 4.39 13.13 2.06
CA SER A 295 3.18 13.28 2.88
C SER A 295 2.22 12.10 2.71
N CYS A 296 2.01 11.64 1.46
CA CYS A 296 1.20 10.45 1.17
C CYS A 296 1.78 9.21 1.85
N PHE A 297 3.09 9.00 1.73
CA PHE A 297 3.76 7.83 2.32
C PHE A 297 3.63 7.82 3.84
N LEU A 298 3.94 8.95 4.48
CA LEU A 298 3.83 9.10 5.94
C LEU A 298 2.40 9.07 6.48
N GLY A 299 1.43 9.44 5.63
CA GLY A 299 0.00 9.42 5.93
C GLY A 299 -0.69 8.08 5.62
N SER A 300 0.01 7.14 4.98
CA SER A 300 -0.57 5.83 4.63
C SER A 300 -1.04 5.05 5.86
N THR A 301 -2.05 4.20 5.66
CA THR A 301 -2.66 3.39 6.74
C THR A 301 -1.62 2.56 7.50
N LEU A 302 -0.70 1.91 6.79
CA LEU A 302 0.31 1.06 7.42
C LEU A 302 1.36 1.84 8.21
N VAL A 303 1.78 3.02 7.73
CA VAL A 303 2.76 3.86 8.44
C VAL A 303 2.14 4.47 9.70
N THR A 304 0.89 4.93 9.60
CA THR A 304 0.15 5.47 10.75
C THR A 304 -0.14 4.38 11.80
N GLU A 305 -0.50 3.17 11.37
CA GLU A 305 -0.64 1.99 12.22
C GLU A 305 0.68 1.64 12.93
N LEU A 306 1.80 1.57 12.19
CA LEU A 306 3.12 1.32 12.77
C LEU A 306 3.46 2.33 13.88
N ARG A 307 3.25 3.62 13.61
CA ARG A 307 3.55 4.69 14.58
C ARG A 307 2.63 4.63 15.80
N ALA A 308 1.35 4.29 15.61
CA ALA A 308 0.41 4.10 16.72
C ALA A 308 0.83 2.92 17.60
N ASN A 309 1.11 1.77 17.00
CA ASN A 309 1.47 0.53 17.70
C ASN A 309 2.82 0.68 18.43
N ALA A 310 3.81 1.31 17.81
CA ALA A 310 5.10 1.61 18.43
C ALA A 310 4.96 2.51 19.68
N ARG A 311 4.14 3.57 19.60
CA ARG A 311 3.86 4.45 20.76
C ARG A 311 3.16 3.70 21.89
N ALA A 312 2.17 2.86 21.56
CA ALA A 312 1.47 2.06 22.55
C ALA A 312 2.43 1.09 23.28
N ALA A 313 3.30 0.39 22.54
CA ALA A 313 4.30 -0.52 23.11
C ALA A 313 5.33 0.18 24.02
N LEU A 314 5.69 1.43 23.73
CA LEU A 314 6.56 2.23 24.60
C LEU A 314 5.86 2.67 25.88
N ALA A 315 4.57 3.03 25.79
CA ALA A 315 3.78 3.46 26.94
C ALA A 315 3.58 2.33 27.97
N THR A 316 3.32 1.10 27.51
CA THR A 316 3.16 -0.08 28.39
C THR A 316 4.45 -0.46 29.11
N LYS A 317 5.62 -0.25 28.49
CA LYS A 317 6.91 -0.44 29.17
C LYS A 317 7.13 0.58 30.29
N SER A 318 6.76 1.85 30.06
CA SER A 318 6.94 2.92 31.05
C SER A 318 6.08 2.73 32.30
N THR A 319 4.89 2.13 32.18
CA THR A 319 4.02 1.82 33.32
C THR A 319 4.48 0.59 34.10
N ALA A 320 5.11 -0.40 33.44
CA ALA A 320 5.67 -1.58 34.11
C ALA A 320 6.92 -1.29 34.97
N THR A 321 7.64 -0.21 34.70
CA THR A 321 8.86 0.19 35.46
C THR A 321 8.62 1.11 36.66
N SER A 322 7.38 1.48 36.98
CA SER A 322 7.08 2.31 38.15
C SER A 322 6.41 1.47 39.25
N PRO A 323 7.06 1.22 40.41
CA PRO A 323 6.37 0.63 41.54
C PRO A 323 5.45 1.68 42.18
N THR A 324 4.30 1.17 42.61
CA THR A 324 3.18 1.84 43.25
C THR A 324 3.59 2.85 44.33
N SER A 325 3.11 4.09 44.23
CA SER A 325 2.92 4.96 45.40
C SER A 325 1.48 5.46 45.42
N SER A 326 0.71 4.92 46.36
CA SER A 326 -0.66 5.27 46.69
C SER A 326 -0.74 6.55 47.54
N SER A 327 -1.77 7.36 47.25
CA SER A 327 -2.52 8.29 48.12
C SER A 327 -2.02 9.73 48.30
N PRO A 328 -2.88 10.71 48.70
CA PRO A 328 -4.35 10.79 48.64
C PRO A 328 -4.92 12.10 48.03
N ILE A 329 -6.24 12.11 47.88
CA ILE A 329 -7.13 13.19 47.41
C ILE A 329 -7.08 14.43 48.31
N SER A 330 -6.99 15.63 47.72
CA SER A 330 -7.63 16.88 48.23
C SER A 330 -7.65 18.01 47.19
N PRO A 331 -8.55 19.02 47.35
CA PRO A 331 -9.35 19.56 46.26
C PRO A 331 -8.89 20.91 45.69
N LEU A 332 -9.50 21.25 44.54
CA LEU A 332 -9.35 22.47 43.72
C LEU A 332 -9.53 23.80 44.47
N PRO A 333 -9.07 24.91 43.84
CA PRO A 333 -10.06 25.90 43.41
C PRO A 333 -9.94 26.35 41.93
N THR A 334 -11.13 26.34 41.33
CA THR A 334 -11.80 27.01 40.21
C THR A 334 -11.17 28.21 39.46
N ALA A 335 -11.38 28.19 38.13
CA ALA A 335 -11.86 29.25 37.21
C ALA A 335 -10.98 29.31 35.94
N ALA A 336 -11.45 29.39 34.69
CA ALA A 336 -12.76 29.34 34.04
C ALA A 336 -12.44 28.96 32.56
N SER A 337 -13.23 28.13 31.86
CA SER A 337 -14.37 28.62 31.06
C SER A 337 -15.07 27.40 30.42
N ARG A 338 -16.41 27.39 30.50
CA ARG A 338 -17.32 26.42 29.86
C ARG A 338 -18.11 27.17 28.79
N PRO A 339 -18.59 26.48 27.74
CA PRO A 339 -20.04 26.44 27.60
C PRO A 339 -20.61 25.03 27.40
N GLU A 340 -21.79 24.86 27.98
CA GLU A 340 -22.93 24.03 27.57
C GLU A 340 -22.75 22.51 27.40
N ASN A 341 -23.22 21.78 28.43
CA ASN A 341 -23.61 20.38 28.35
C ASN A 341 -24.92 20.27 27.55
N THR A 342 -24.84 20.21 26.23
CA THR A 342 -25.85 19.53 25.41
C THR A 342 -25.41 18.06 25.30
N VAL A 343 -26.18 17.15 25.88
CA VAL A 343 -25.90 15.71 25.79
C VAL A 343 -26.39 15.24 24.43
N PHE A 344 -25.48 15.12 23.47
CA PHE A 344 -25.79 14.52 22.17
C PHE A 344 -25.72 12.98 22.27
N PRO A 345 -26.50 12.25 21.43
CA PRO A 345 -26.40 10.80 21.31
C PRO A 345 -24.95 10.32 21.14
N ALA A 346 -24.64 9.16 21.72
CA ALA A 346 -23.32 8.52 21.66
C ALA A 346 -22.14 9.33 22.25
N GLY A 347 -22.39 10.38 23.05
CA GLY A 347 -21.33 11.18 23.67
C GLY A 347 -20.59 12.10 22.69
N LEU A 348 -21.27 12.48 21.60
CA LEU A 348 -20.77 13.47 20.67
C LEU A 348 -20.67 14.85 21.34
N THR A 349 -19.63 15.59 20.99
CA THR A 349 -19.49 17.01 21.35
C THR A 349 -20.24 17.89 20.35
N ALA A 350 -20.57 19.12 20.73
CA ALA A 350 -21.20 20.09 19.82
C ALA A 350 -20.43 20.24 18.50
N ARG A 351 -19.09 20.27 18.57
CA ARG A 351 -18.24 20.40 17.39
C ARG A 351 -18.28 19.17 16.48
N GLU A 352 -18.37 17.99 17.06
CA GLU A 352 -18.53 16.74 16.31
C GLU A 352 -19.90 16.65 15.64
N VAL A 353 -20.96 17.18 16.27
CA VAL A 353 -22.29 17.27 15.65
C VAL A 353 -22.31 18.26 14.49
N GLU A 354 -21.65 19.41 14.60
CA GLU A 354 -21.50 20.35 13.47
C GLU A 354 -20.78 19.71 12.27
N VAL A 355 -19.67 19.01 12.52
CA VAL A 355 -18.94 18.27 11.46
C VAL A 355 -19.83 17.19 10.86
N LEU A 356 -20.54 16.41 11.69
CA LEU A 356 -21.46 15.36 11.26
C LEU A 356 -22.62 15.92 10.43
N GLY A 357 -23.09 17.13 10.74
CA GLY A 357 -24.14 17.79 9.98
C GLY A 357 -23.71 18.16 8.56
N LEU A 358 -22.51 18.75 8.42
CA LEU A 358 -21.95 19.05 7.10
C LEU A 358 -21.62 17.78 6.30
N VAL A 359 -21.21 16.71 6.99
CA VAL A 359 -21.03 15.39 6.37
C VAL A 359 -22.34 14.88 5.78
N THR A 360 -23.44 15.01 6.53
CA THR A 360 -24.78 14.59 6.09
C THR A 360 -25.29 15.44 4.93
N ALA A 361 -24.92 16.72 4.87
CA ALA A 361 -25.21 17.61 3.75
C ALA A 361 -24.29 17.40 2.52
N GLY A 362 -23.43 16.38 2.53
CA GLY A 362 -22.60 16.00 1.36
C GLY A 362 -21.28 16.76 1.19
N PHE A 363 -20.87 17.59 2.15
CA PHE A 363 -19.67 18.43 2.02
C PHE A 363 -18.37 17.62 2.16
N THR A 364 -17.43 17.77 1.22
CA THR A 364 -16.08 17.17 1.33
C THR A 364 -15.32 17.71 2.54
N ASN A 365 -14.33 16.97 3.04
CA ASN A 365 -13.55 17.39 4.22
C ASN A 365 -12.84 18.74 4.00
N ARG A 366 -12.52 19.09 2.74
CA ARG A 366 -12.00 20.40 2.36
C ARG A 366 -13.05 21.50 2.52
N GLN A 367 -14.27 21.28 2.04
CA GLN A 367 -15.36 22.25 2.17
C GLN A 367 -15.78 22.42 3.65
N ILE A 368 -15.79 21.33 4.42
CA ILE A 368 -16.03 21.37 5.87
C ILE A 368 -14.94 22.17 6.57
N ALA A 369 -13.67 21.96 6.21
CA ALA A 369 -12.53 22.70 6.77
C ALA A 369 -12.65 24.21 6.49
N GLU A 370 -13.02 24.58 5.26
CA GLU A 370 -13.27 25.96 4.85
C GLU A 370 -14.44 26.58 5.63
N GLN A 371 -15.57 25.87 5.75
CA GLN A 371 -16.79 26.35 6.40
C GLN A 371 -16.66 26.46 7.92
N LEU A 372 -15.84 25.62 8.55
CA LEU A 372 -15.62 25.60 9.99
C LEU A 372 -14.33 26.33 10.42
N HIS A 373 -13.59 26.92 9.48
CA HIS A 373 -12.28 27.54 9.69
C HIS A 373 -11.28 26.59 10.40
N LEU A 374 -11.23 25.35 9.96
CA LEU A 374 -10.34 24.30 10.47
C LEU A 374 -9.34 23.86 9.41
N SER A 375 -8.27 23.15 9.82
CA SER A 375 -7.45 22.41 8.85
C SER A 375 -8.18 21.13 8.40
N VAL A 376 -7.92 20.67 7.17
CA VAL A 376 -8.46 19.38 6.67
C VAL A 376 -8.07 18.22 7.60
N GLY A 377 -6.85 18.25 8.16
CA GLY A 377 -6.39 17.26 9.15
C GLY A 377 -7.20 17.28 10.46
N THR A 378 -7.63 18.46 10.90
CA THR A 378 -8.52 18.61 12.07
C THR A 378 -9.91 18.04 11.77
N VAL A 379 -10.45 18.28 10.57
CA VAL A 379 -11.73 17.68 10.14
C VAL A 379 -11.64 16.16 10.05
N ASN A 380 -10.54 15.62 9.51
CA ASN A 380 -10.29 14.18 9.49
C ASN A 380 -10.28 13.60 10.91
N THR A 381 -9.62 14.27 11.85
CA THR A 381 -9.57 13.87 13.26
C THR A 381 -10.97 13.86 13.89
N HIS A 382 -11.77 14.90 13.66
CA HIS A 382 -13.16 14.93 14.11
C HIS A 382 -13.98 13.79 13.51
N LEU A 383 -13.82 13.51 12.21
CA LEU A 383 -14.56 12.43 11.54
C LEU A 383 -14.20 11.06 12.10
N THR A 384 -12.92 10.78 12.35
CA THR A 384 -12.48 9.54 13.01
C THR A 384 -13.09 9.40 14.40
N ASN A 385 -13.09 10.48 15.20
CA ASN A 385 -13.69 10.45 16.53
C ASN A 385 -15.20 10.23 16.48
N ILE A 386 -15.90 10.86 15.53
CA ILE A 386 -17.33 10.66 15.29
C ILE A 386 -17.61 9.19 14.96
N LEU A 387 -16.90 8.62 13.97
CA LEU A 387 -17.09 7.22 13.55
C LEU A 387 -16.90 6.25 14.71
N ASN A 388 -15.86 6.46 15.53
CA ASN A 388 -15.59 5.64 16.71
C ASN A 388 -16.68 5.76 17.77
N LYS A 389 -17.19 6.98 18.02
CA LYS A 389 -18.24 7.22 19.03
C LYS A 389 -19.58 6.61 18.63
N ILE A 390 -19.96 6.71 17.35
CA ILE A 390 -21.26 6.23 16.86
C ILE A 390 -21.23 4.79 16.34
N GLY A 391 -20.05 4.15 16.31
CA GLY A 391 -19.86 2.79 15.80
C GLY A 391 -20.09 2.66 14.28
N ALA A 392 -19.95 3.76 13.53
CA ALA A 392 -20.14 3.75 12.08
C ALA A 392 -18.84 3.35 11.36
N GLN A 393 -18.98 2.49 10.34
CA GLN A 393 -17.84 1.97 9.59
C GLN A 393 -17.36 2.92 8.48
N ASN A 394 -18.22 3.84 8.04
CA ASN A 394 -17.90 4.76 6.97
C ASN A 394 -18.74 6.03 7.06
N ARG A 395 -18.36 7.02 6.23
CA ARG A 395 -18.99 8.33 6.13
C ARG A 395 -20.49 8.27 5.83
N THR A 396 -20.92 7.32 5.00
CA THR A 396 -22.35 7.12 4.65
C THR A 396 -23.14 6.59 5.84
N ALA A 397 -22.57 5.66 6.60
CA ALA A 397 -23.15 5.14 7.83
C ALA A 397 -23.23 6.23 8.92
N ALA A 398 -22.26 7.14 8.97
CA ALA A 398 -22.31 8.30 9.87
C ALA A 398 -23.45 9.27 9.51
N ALA A 399 -23.63 9.56 8.20
CA ALA A 399 -24.74 10.39 7.73
C ALA A 399 -26.11 9.74 8.04
N ALA A 400 -26.24 8.43 7.82
CA ALA A 400 -27.45 7.69 8.17
C ALA A 400 -27.75 7.73 9.68
N PHE A 401 -26.72 7.58 10.52
CA PHE A 401 -26.85 7.71 11.98
C PHE A 401 -27.36 9.10 12.38
N ALA A 402 -26.80 10.16 11.78
CA ALA A 402 -27.19 11.54 12.07
C ALA A 402 -28.67 11.81 11.77
N MET A 403 -29.17 11.26 10.65
CA MET A 403 -30.59 11.33 10.26
C MET A 403 -31.49 10.52 11.20
N GLN A 404 -31.09 9.29 11.56
CA GLN A 404 -31.87 8.42 12.46
C GLN A 404 -32.03 8.98 13.88
N HIS A 405 -31.03 9.73 14.35
CA HIS A 405 -31.00 10.29 15.70
C HIS A 405 -31.45 11.76 15.77
N GLY A 406 -31.96 12.32 14.67
CA GLY A 406 -32.46 13.69 14.63
C GLY A 406 -31.40 14.75 14.93
N LEU A 407 -30.13 14.45 14.66
CA LEU A 407 -29.00 15.36 14.90
C LEU A 407 -28.87 16.46 13.85
N VAL A 408 -29.64 16.34 12.77
CA VAL A 408 -29.70 17.25 11.64
C VAL A 408 -31.13 17.31 11.14
N GLU A 409 -31.62 18.53 10.91
CA GLU A 409 -32.89 18.77 10.23
C GLU A 409 -32.80 18.28 8.77
N PRO A 410 -33.83 17.61 8.23
CA PRO A 410 -33.85 17.21 6.83
C PRO A 410 -33.94 18.45 5.95
N ASN A 411 -32.81 18.89 5.40
CA ASN A 411 -32.80 20.03 4.50
C ASN A 411 -33.18 19.57 3.10
N HIS A 412 -34.39 19.95 2.67
CA HIS A 412 -34.83 19.95 1.28
C HIS A 412 -33.94 20.90 0.47
N GLN A 413 -33.12 20.36 -0.44
CA GLN A 413 -32.65 21.05 -1.64
C GLN A 413 -32.63 20.09 -2.81
#